data_AF-A0A1M2Z813-F1
#
_entry.id   AF-A0A1M2Z813-F1
#
_cell.length_a   1.000
_cell.length_b   1.000
_cell.length_c   1.000
_cell.angle_alpha   90.00
_cell.angle_beta   90.00
_cell.angle_gamma   90.00
#
_symmetry.space_group_name_H-M   'P 1'
#
loop_
_entity.id
_entity.type
_entity.pdbx_description
1 polymer ?
#
loop_
_entity_poly.entity_id
_entity_poly.type
_entity_poly.pdbx_seq_one_letter_code
_entity_poly.pdbx_strand_id
1 'polypeptide(L)'
;MKKPYAKIIDKKLESMQSVVGGWIECVGFDENDYNITLVCNEEGKLEGLVGNRKIGDDIIAGTFFITKNNDEGEFVSLSQSEIDKYSDRFIAPEKYTDEDVENSIYIEVYSDQEQDDEDLEG
;
A
#
# COMPACT_ATOMS: atom_id res chain seq x y z
N MET A 1 -7.93 2.70 -16.71
CA MET A 1 -7.73 2.85 -15.26
C MET A 1 -8.78 3.77 -14.68
N LYS A 2 -9.29 3.47 -13.47
CA LYS A 2 -10.38 4.25 -12.84
C LYS A 2 -9.80 5.50 -12.14
N LYS A 3 -10.55 6.61 -12.17
CA LYS A 3 -10.24 7.80 -11.37
C LYS A 3 -10.52 7.56 -9.87
N PRO A 4 -9.77 8.19 -8.95
CA PRO A 4 -10.06 8.10 -7.52
C PRO A 4 -11.43 8.70 -7.20
N TYR A 5 -12.05 8.22 -6.12
CA TYR A 5 -13.33 8.70 -5.61
C TYR A 5 -13.44 8.35 -4.13
N ALA A 6 -14.14 9.20 -3.37
CA ALA A 6 -14.44 8.91 -1.97
C ALA A 6 -15.49 7.79 -1.86
N LYS A 7 -15.30 6.89 -0.91
CA LYS A 7 -16.21 5.77 -0.63
C LYS A 7 -16.25 5.51 0.89
N ILE A 8 -17.45 5.26 1.41
CA ILE A 8 -17.62 4.74 2.77
C ILE A 8 -17.39 3.22 2.74
N ILE A 9 -16.49 2.75 3.58
CA ILE A 9 -16.14 1.33 3.75
C ILE A 9 -16.38 1.00 5.21
N ASP A 10 -17.10 -0.10 5.49
CA ASP A 10 -17.27 -0.62 6.86
C ASP A 10 -15.90 -1.10 7.37
N LYS A 11 -15.61 -0.87 8.66
CA LYS A 11 -14.33 -1.24 9.30
C LYS A 11 -14.10 -2.76 9.37
N LYS A 12 -15.10 -3.57 9.05
CA LYS A 12 -14.97 -5.03 9.01
C LYS A 12 -13.97 -5.50 7.97
N LEU A 13 -13.15 -6.49 8.33
CA LEU A 13 -12.14 -7.07 7.45
C LEU A 13 -12.72 -7.52 6.12
N GLU A 14 -13.87 -8.20 6.14
CA GLU A 14 -14.53 -8.73 4.94
C GLU A 14 -14.96 -7.60 3.98
N SER A 15 -15.30 -6.43 4.52
CA SER A 15 -15.66 -5.27 3.71
C SER A 15 -14.45 -4.70 2.99
N MET A 16 -13.29 -4.67 3.64
CA MET A 16 -12.03 -4.22 3.05
C MET A 16 -11.50 -5.23 2.01
N GLN A 17 -11.53 -6.53 2.34
CA GLN A 17 -11.18 -7.61 1.43
C GLN A 17 -12.07 -7.58 0.17
N SER A 18 -13.37 -7.34 0.32
CA SER A 18 -14.29 -7.18 -0.82
C SER A 18 -13.97 -5.99 -1.70
N VAL A 19 -13.34 -4.93 -1.16
CA VAL A 19 -12.93 -3.76 -1.94
C VAL A 19 -11.69 -4.04 -2.77
N VAL A 20 -10.67 -4.68 -2.18
CA VAL A 20 -9.39 -4.94 -2.86
C VAL A 20 -9.41 -6.22 -3.69
N GLY A 21 -10.33 -7.15 -3.38
CA GLY A 21 -10.53 -8.40 -4.11
C GLY A 21 -9.68 -9.56 -3.64
N GLY A 22 -9.24 -9.56 -2.37
CA GLY A 22 -8.34 -10.59 -1.82
C GLY A 22 -7.95 -10.31 -0.37
N TRP A 23 -6.88 -10.93 0.11
CA TRP A 23 -6.26 -10.59 1.38
C TRP A 23 -5.72 -9.16 1.36
N ILE A 24 -5.76 -8.47 2.49
CA ILE A 24 -5.35 -7.08 2.56
C ILE A 24 -3.89 -6.96 2.95
N GLU A 25 -3.17 -6.08 2.28
CA GLU A 25 -1.86 -5.60 2.69
C GLU A 25 -1.94 -4.09 3.01
N CYS A 26 -1.21 -3.65 4.03
CA CYS A 26 -1.13 -2.24 4.43
C CYS A 26 0.24 -1.67 4.07
N VAL A 27 0.26 -0.66 3.21
CA VAL A 27 1.47 -0.03 2.69
C VAL A 27 1.51 1.44 3.10
N GLY A 28 2.56 1.84 3.83
CA GLY A 28 2.88 3.24 4.08
C GLY A 28 3.49 3.88 2.82
N PHE A 29 3.05 5.08 2.45
CA PHE A 29 3.47 5.70 1.18
C PHE A 29 3.58 7.23 1.20
N ASP A 30 3.30 7.87 2.34
CA ASP A 30 3.44 9.31 2.52
C ASP A 30 4.54 9.59 3.54
N GLU A 31 5.66 10.12 3.06
CA GLU A 31 6.83 10.46 3.89
C GLU A 31 6.55 11.57 4.90
N ASN A 32 5.51 12.38 4.68
CA ASN A 32 5.14 13.48 5.58
C ASN A 32 4.06 13.08 6.58
N ASP A 33 3.42 11.92 6.41
CA ASP A 33 2.33 11.47 7.27
C ASP A 33 2.29 9.93 7.36
N TYR A 34 3.00 9.39 8.34
CA TYR A 34 3.12 7.95 8.59
C TYR A 34 1.81 7.28 9.01
N ASN A 35 0.77 8.05 9.37
CA ASN A 35 -0.53 7.48 9.71
C ASN A 35 -1.35 7.15 8.46
N ILE A 36 -0.96 7.66 7.30
CA ILE A 36 -1.65 7.42 6.04
C ILE A 36 -1.24 6.06 5.47
N THR A 37 -2.24 5.24 5.19
CA THR A 37 -2.06 3.86 4.76
C THR A 37 -2.80 3.62 3.46
N LEU A 38 -2.11 3.02 2.50
CA LEU A 38 -2.71 2.39 1.32
C LEU A 38 -3.03 0.95 1.68
N VAL A 39 -4.25 0.51 1.36
CA VAL A 39 -4.67 -0.87 1.53
C VAL A 39 -4.96 -1.47 0.17
N CYS A 40 -4.28 -2.56 -0.16
CA CYS A 40 -4.36 -3.26 -1.45
C CYS A 40 -4.52 -4.77 -1.28
N ASN A 41 -4.65 -5.48 -2.40
CA ASN A 41 -4.64 -6.94 -2.42
C ASN A 41 -3.20 -7.44 -2.28
N GLU A 42 -2.92 -8.18 -1.20
CA GLU A 42 -1.62 -8.78 -0.87
C GLU A 42 -1.09 -9.68 -2.00
N GLU A 43 -1.98 -10.42 -2.66
CA GLU A 43 -1.61 -11.37 -3.72
C GLU A 43 -1.80 -10.77 -5.12
N GLY A 44 -2.15 -9.48 -5.24
CA GLY A 44 -2.63 -8.89 -6.49
C GLY A 44 -1.66 -9.03 -7.67
N LYS A 45 -0.34 -8.94 -7.44
CA LYS A 45 0.66 -9.18 -8.49
C LYS A 45 0.76 -10.66 -8.86
N LEU A 46 0.71 -11.55 -7.86
CA LEU A 46 0.79 -13.00 -8.03
C LEU A 46 -0.45 -13.55 -8.76
N GLU A 47 -1.59 -12.92 -8.58
CA GLU A 47 -2.85 -13.20 -9.29
C GLU A 47 -2.88 -12.62 -10.72
N GLY A 48 -1.88 -11.84 -11.13
CA GLY A 48 -1.83 -11.19 -12.44
C GLY A 48 -2.82 -10.03 -12.60
N LEU A 49 -3.16 -9.32 -11.51
CA LEU A 49 -4.00 -8.15 -11.60
C LEU A 49 -3.28 -7.01 -12.32
N VAL A 50 -4.04 -6.20 -13.06
CA VAL A 50 -3.51 -5.06 -13.81
C VAL A 50 -2.92 -4.01 -12.86
N GLY A 51 -1.71 -3.53 -13.17
CA GLY A 51 -1.06 -2.44 -12.45
C GLY A 51 -1.91 -1.16 -12.40
N ASN A 52 -1.95 -0.50 -11.24
CA ASN A 52 -2.85 0.62 -10.96
C ASN A 52 -2.11 1.93 -10.66
N ARG A 53 -1.23 1.99 -9.65
CA ARG A 53 -0.43 3.20 -9.37
C ARG A 53 0.96 2.83 -8.90
N LYS A 54 1.95 3.63 -9.30
CA LYS A 54 3.30 3.53 -8.75
C LYS A 54 3.38 4.19 -7.38
N ILE A 55 4.00 3.50 -6.43
CA ILE A 55 4.24 3.92 -5.06
C ILE A 55 5.71 3.66 -4.74
N GLY A 56 6.50 4.73 -4.57
CA GLY A 56 7.95 4.58 -4.48
C GLY A 56 8.50 3.90 -5.73
N ASP A 57 9.23 2.81 -5.56
CA ASP A 57 9.73 1.97 -6.65
C ASP A 57 8.83 0.79 -7.03
N ASP A 58 7.64 0.70 -6.42
CA ASP A 58 6.72 -0.41 -6.61
C ASP A 58 5.46 -0.03 -7.41
N ILE A 59 4.76 -1.02 -8.00
CA ILE A 59 3.48 -0.84 -8.70
C ILE A 59 2.39 -1.66 -7.99
N ILE A 60 1.39 -0.96 -7.46
CA ILE A 60 0.23 -1.60 -6.84
C ILE A 60 -0.65 -2.23 -7.93
N ALA A 61 -0.91 -3.53 -7.83
CA ALA A 61 -1.77 -4.28 -8.74
C ALA A 61 -3.21 -4.37 -8.20
N GLY A 62 -4.21 -4.18 -9.08
CA GLY A 62 -5.62 -4.27 -8.70
C GLY A 62 -6.18 -3.04 -7.98
N THR A 63 -7.33 -3.19 -7.32
CA THR A 63 -7.98 -2.09 -6.60
C THR A 63 -7.31 -1.87 -5.25
N PHE A 64 -7.05 -0.61 -4.91
CA PHE A 64 -6.59 -0.20 -3.59
C PHE A 64 -7.49 0.92 -3.05
N PHE A 65 -7.39 1.18 -1.75
CA PHE A 65 -7.98 2.35 -1.12
C PHE A 65 -6.99 3.01 -0.15
N ILE A 66 -7.26 4.25 0.26
CA ILE A 66 -6.44 5.00 1.21
C ILE A 66 -7.26 5.24 2.46
N THR A 67 -6.62 5.08 3.60
CA THR A 67 -7.18 5.30 4.93
C THR A 67 -6.13 5.94 5.83
N LYS A 68 -6.52 6.26 7.07
CA LYS A 68 -5.61 6.71 8.12
C LYS A 68 -5.70 5.80 9.34
N ASN A 69 -4.61 5.63 10.06
CA ASN A 69 -4.58 4.99 11.38
C ASN A 69 -4.64 6.04 12.49
N ASN A 70 -5.32 5.72 13.58
CA ASN A 70 -5.15 6.46 14.83
C ASN A 70 -3.98 5.87 15.66
N ASP A 71 -3.69 6.49 16.81
CA ASP A 71 -2.62 6.06 17.71
C ASP A 71 -2.85 4.66 18.33
N GLU A 72 -4.07 4.12 18.20
CA GLU A 72 -4.45 2.78 18.66
C GLU A 72 -4.30 1.72 17.54
N GLY A 73 -3.90 2.13 16.33
CA GLY A 73 -3.77 1.25 15.17
C GLY A 73 -5.09 0.92 14.46
N GLU A 74 -6.18 1.63 14.75
CA GLU A 74 -7.45 1.46 14.05
C GLU A 74 -7.55 2.33 12.80
N PHE A 75 -8.18 1.79 11.75
CA PHE A 75 -8.58 2.59 10.60
C PHE A 75 -9.64 3.63 10.98
N VAL A 76 -9.36 4.87 10.60
CA VAL A 76 -10.23 6.04 10.74
C VAL A 76 -10.44 6.73 9.41
N SER A 77 -11.53 7.49 9.31
CA SER A 77 -11.86 8.22 8.10
C SER A 77 -10.85 9.33 7.81
N LEU A 78 -10.60 9.54 6.51
CA LEU A 78 -9.91 10.72 6.02
C LEU A 78 -10.77 11.97 6.21
N SER A 79 -10.15 13.07 6.61
CA SER A 79 -10.69 14.42 6.53
C SER A 79 -10.86 14.85 5.07
N GLN A 80 -11.67 15.88 4.84
CA GLN A 80 -11.88 16.41 3.49
C GLN A 80 -10.56 16.85 2.81
N SER A 81 -9.67 17.50 3.56
CA SER A 81 -8.36 17.93 3.03
C SER A 81 -7.46 16.76 2.64
N GLU A 82 -7.51 15.65 3.38
CA GLU A 82 -6.78 14.42 3.02
C GLU A 82 -7.39 13.76 1.77
N ILE A 83 -8.72 13.70 1.68
CA ILE A 83 -9.42 13.21 0.48
C ILE A 83 -9.01 14.01 -0.75
N ASP A 84 -9.01 15.35 -0.66
CA ASP A 84 -8.65 16.23 -1.77
C ASP A 84 -7.18 16.02 -2.17
N LYS A 85 -6.25 16.03 -1.20
CA LYS A 85 -4.81 15.77 -1.41
C LYS A 85 -4.56 14.48 -2.17
N TYR A 86 -5.15 13.37 -1.74
CA TYR A 86 -4.90 12.07 -2.37
C TYR A 86 -5.70 11.87 -3.66
N SER A 87 -6.86 12.51 -3.79
CA SER A 87 -7.58 12.56 -5.07
C SER A 87 -6.74 13.24 -6.13
N ASP A 88 -6.10 14.37 -5.80
CA ASP A 88 -5.21 15.08 -6.72
C ASP A 88 -3.94 14.28 -7.03
N ARG A 89 -3.31 13.66 -6.01
CA ARG A 89 -2.13 12.79 -6.20
C ARG A 89 -2.40 11.67 -7.21
N PHE A 90 -3.58 11.06 -7.17
CA PHE A 90 -3.91 9.89 -7.98
C PHE A 90 -4.89 10.16 -9.14
N ILE A 91 -5.16 11.43 -9.47
CA ILE A 91 -6.15 11.78 -10.51
C ILE A 91 -5.71 11.34 -11.90
N ALA A 92 -4.41 11.42 -12.18
CA ALA A 92 -3.83 11.03 -13.45
C ALA A 92 -3.78 9.50 -13.53
N PRO A 93 -4.38 8.89 -14.58
CA PRO A 93 -4.19 7.48 -14.83
C PRO A 93 -2.76 7.24 -15.33
N GLU A 94 -2.08 6.26 -14.74
CA GLU A 94 -0.81 5.73 -15.23
C GLU A 94 -1.09 4.53 -16.13
N LYS A 95 -0.08 4.05 -16.87
CA LYS A 95 -0.18 2.81 -17.65
C LYS A 95 1.10 2.02 -17.45
N TYR A 96 0.93 0.75 -17.17
CA TYR A 96 1.98 -0.23 -16.96
C TYR A 96 1.68 -1.46 -17.81
N THR A 97 2.72 -2.12 -18.27
CA THR A 97 2.61 -3.45 -18.88
C THR A 97 2.58 -4.53 -17.80
N ASP A 98 2.15 -5.73 -18.15
CA ASP A 98 2.20 -6.87 -17.23
C ASP A 98 3.66 -7.17 -16.82
N GLU A 99 4.61 -7.02 -17.77
CA GLU A 99 6.04 -7.13 -17.51
C GLU A 99 6.56 -6.08 -16.52
N ASP A 100 6.10 -4.82 -16.60
CA ASP A 100 6.46 -3.79 -15.60
C ASP A 100 6.00 -4.18 -14.19
N VAL A 101 4.79 -4.76 -14.07
CA VAL A 101 4.23 -5.21 -12.79
C VAL A 101 5.00 -6.42 -12.27
N GLU A 102 5.29 -7.41 -13.12
CA GLU A 102 6.11 -8.58 -12.76
C GLU A 102 7.52 -8.16 -12.32
N ASN A 103 8.16 -7.23 -13.03
CA ASN A 103 9.48 -6.71 -12.68
C ASN A 103 9.50 -5.90 -11.36
N SER A 104 8.33 -5.47 -10.86
CA SER A 104 8.21 -4.81 -9.55
C SER A 104 8.10 -5.79 -8.38
N ILE A 105 8.02 -7.11 -8.63
CA ILE A 105 8.07 -8.11 -7.58
C ILE A 105 9.49 -8.13 -7.00
N TYR A 106 9.61 -7.87 -5.70
CA TYR A 106 10.87 -7.81 -4.99
C TYR A 106 10.82 -8.62 -3.70
N ILE A 107 11.94 -9.27 -3.35
CA ILE A 107 12.13 -10.01 -2.11
C ILE A 107 13.49 -9.61 -1.55
N GLU A 108 13.51 -9.14 -0.30
CA GLU A 108 14.75 -8.90 0.43
C GLU A 108 14.96 -10.02 1.46
N VAL A 109 16.15 -10.62 1.45
CA VAL A 109 16.51 -11.72 2.35
C VAL A 109 17.66 -11.27 3.25
N TYR A 110 17.40 -11.25 4.54
CA TYR A 110 18.44 -11.05 5.55
C TYR A 110 18.96 -12.42 6.01
N SER A 111 20.27 -12.62 5.90
CA SER A 111 20.95 -13.69 6.65
C SER A 111 21.39 -13.11 8.00
N ASP A 112 21.15 -13.83 9.10
CA ASP A 112 21.87 -13.56 10.34
C ASP A 112 23.38 -13.71 10.07
N GLN A 113 24.09 -12.59 9.99
CA GLN A 113 25.54 -12.60 10.10
C GLN A 113 25.82 -12.76 11.60
N GLU A 114 26.55 -13.81 12.00
CA GLU A 114 27.03 -13.94 13.38
C GLU A 114 27.76 -12.64 13.75
N GLN A 115 27.21 -11.94 14.74
CA GLN A 115 27.86 -10.79 15.33
C GLN A 115 29.03 -11.37 16.13
N ASP A 116 30.23 -11.33 15.57
CA ASP A 116 31.45 -11.60 16.32
C ASP A 116 31.47 -10.63 17.50
N ASP A 117 31.21 -11.16 18.70
CA ASP A 117 31.41 -10.50 19.98
C ASP A 117 32.92 -10.21 20.15
N GLU A 118 33.47 -9.26 19.40
CA GLU A 118 34.79 -8.69 19.67
C GLU A 118 34.63 -7.45 20.56
N ASP A 119 34.90 -7.70 21.85
CA ASP A 119 35.66 -6.84 22.75
C ASP A 119 35.28 -5.36 22.85
N LEU A 120 34.57 -5.01 23.94
CA LEU A 120 35.00 -3.89 24.77
C LEU A 120 34.87 -4.27 26.26
N GLU A 121 35.89 -4.98 26.76
CA GLU A 121 36.38 -4.72 28.11
C GLU A 121 36.84 -3.25 28.19
N GLY A 122 36.40 -2.53 29.22
CA GLY A 122 36.80 -1.15 29.53
C GLY A 122 35.96 -0.52 30.63
#